data_AF-A0A519UUH1-F1
#
_entry.id   AF-A0A519UUH1-F1
#
_cell.length_a   1.000
_cell.length_b   1.000
_cell.length_c   1.000
_cell.angle_alpha   90.00
_cell.angle_beta   90.00
_cell.angle_gamma   90.00
#
_symmetry.space_group_name_H-M   'P 1'
#
loop_
_entity.id
_entity.type
_entity.pdbx_description
1 polymer ?
#
loop_
_entity_poly.entity_id
_entity_poly.type
_entity_poly.pdbx_seq_one_letter_code
_entity_poly.pdbx_strand_id
1 'polypeptide(L)'
;LSYDLKGNYPEKYVGIGISVPIPLFNRNQGEIKKAKFGIDQANSLLKKQSLQLELEVSNSLKTAVRNENMAREIDDTFSENFNQLINGLIKNFRERNISLIEFLDLYESYKETTLQINQLQYQRLSAREEINFVTGSNIFK
;
A
#
# COMPACT_ATOMS: atom_id res chain seq x y z
N LEU A 1 -91.18 14.49 37.30
CA LEU A 1 -90.36 15.22 36.32
C LEU A 1 -89.03 14.49 36.15
N SER A 2 -88.77 13.90 34.98
CA SER A 2 -87.44 13.44 34.60
C SER A 2 -87.25 13.85 33.15
N TYR A 3 -86.28 14.73 32.93
CA TYR A 3 -85.93 15.27 31.63
C TYR A 3 -84.55 14.71 31.31
N ASP A 4 -84.50 13.74 30.39
CA ASP A 4 -83.26 13.16 29.87
C ASP A 4 -82.91 13.86 28.55
N LEU A 5 -81.83 14.63 28.55
CA LEU A 5 -81.26 15.28 27.36
C LEU A 5 -80.19 14.38 26.76
N LYS A 6 -80.59 13.22 26.22
CA LYS A 6 -79.72 12.45 25.33
C LYS A 6 -79.86 12.97 23.90
N GLY A 7 -79.00 13.95 23.58
CA GLY A 7 -78.72 14.35 22.21
C GLY A 7 -78.29 13.13 21.40
N ASN A 8 -78.97 12.90 20.28
CA ASN A 8 -78.83 11.71 19.46
C ASN A 8 -77.45 11.70 18.76
N TYR A 9 -76.46 11.04 19.38
CA TYR A 9 -75.14 10.77 18.79
C TYR A 9 -75.05 9.28 18.48
N PRO A 10 -74.67 8.85 17.27
CA PRO A 10 -74.50 7.42 17.01
C PRO A 10 -73.25 6.91 17.77
N GLU A 11 -73.47 6.05 18.77
CA GLU A 11 -72.40 5.51 19.66
C GLU A 11 -71.42 4.54 18.97
N LYS A 12 -71.72 4.08 17.75
CA LYS A 12 -70.91 3.05 17.06
C LYS A 12 -70.72 3.40 15.58
N TYR A 13 -69.58 4.02 15.28
CA TYR A 13 -69.11 4.27 13.93
C TYR A 13 -67.80 3.51 13.69
N VAL A 14 -67.76 2.67 12.65
CA VAL A 14 -66.54 2.01 12.17
C VAL A 14 -66.33 2.46 10.73
N GLY A 15 -65.24 3.20 10.49
CA GLY A 15 -64.87 3.69 9.17
C GLY A 15 -63.59 3.03 8.67
N ILE A 16 -63.56 2.63 7.41
CA ILE A 16 -62.36 2.20 6.69
C ILE A 16 -62.04 3.29 5.67
N GLY A 17 -60.82 3.82 5.71
CA GLY A 17 -60.34 4.85 4.78
C GLY A 17 -59.15 4.36 3.98
N ILE A 18 -59.09 4.73 2.71
CA ILE A 18 -57.90 4.57 1.85
C ILE A 18 -57.34 5.97 1.62
N SER A 19 -56.06 6.17 1.94
CA SER A 19 -55.36 7.43 1.68
C SER A 19 -54.25 7.17 0.67
N VAL A 20 -54.26 7.93 -0.42
CA VAL A 20 -53.19 7.95 -1.43
C VAL A 20 -52.62 9.36 -1.49
N PRO A 21 -51.40 9.60 -0.99
CA PRO A 21 -50.79 10.91 -1.10
C PRO A 21 -50.40 11.19 -2.56
N ILE A 22 -50.93 12.29 -3.13
CA ILE A 22 -50.56 12.76 -4.46
C ILE A 22 -49.48 13.85 -4.30
N PRO A 23 -48.21 13.60 -4.71
CA PRO A 23 -47.15 14.59 -4.58
C PRO A 23 -47.27 15.63 -5.69
N LEU A 24 -47.84 16.79 -5.37
CA LEU A 24 -48.02 17.89 -6.32
C LEU A 24 -46.75 18.73 -6.55
N PHE A 25 -45.78 18.71 -5.63
CA PHE A 25 -44.55 19.48 -5.71
C PHE A 25 -43.32 18.67 -5.28
N ASN A 26 -42.24 18.74 -6.06
CA ASN A 26 -40.99 18.05 -5.75
C ASN A 26 -40.19 18.82 -4.69
N ARG A 27 -40.48 18.59 -3.40
CA ARG A 27 -39.82 19.27 -2.26
C ARG A 27 -38.50 18.61 -1.83
N ASN A 28 -38.21 17.40 -2.31
CA ASN A 28 -37.03 16.61 -1.91
C ASN A 28 -35.78 16.86 -2.77
N GLN A 29 -35.76 17.93 -3.57
CA GLN A 29 -34.66 18.23 -4.49
C GLN A 29 -33.30 18.41 -3.80
N GLY A 30 -33.28 18.89 -2.55
CA GLY A 30 -32.06 19.01 -1.74
C GLY A 30 -31.42 17.66 -1.43
N GLU A 31 -32.20 16.70 -0.93
CA GLU A 31 -31.71 15.34 -0.64
C GLU A 31 -31.32 14.60 -1.92
N ILE A 32 -32.07 14.79 -3.02
CA ILE A 32 -31.69 14.25 -4.33
C ILE A 32 -30.34 14.82 -4.79
N LYS A 33 -30.11 16.13 -4.63
CA LYS A 33 -28.84 16.78 -4.98
C LYS A 33 -27.69 16.29 -4.08
N LYS A 34 -27.94 16.11 -2.79
CA LYS A 34 -26.97 15.54 -1.83
C LYS A 34 -26.59 14.11 -2.21
N ALA A 35 -27.55 13.26 -2.56
CA ALA A 35 -27.29 11.90 -3.02
C ALA A 35 -26.45 11.90 -4.32
N LYS A 36 -26.73 12.81 -5.27
CA LYS A 36 -25.91 12.97 -6.48
C LYS A 36 -24.46 13.35 -6.15
N PHE A 37 -24.24 14.32 -5.27
CA PHE A 37 -22.89 14.65 -4.82
C PHE A 37 -22.20 13.50 -4.09
N GLY A 38 -22.95 12.68 -3.34
CA GLY A 38 -22.42 11.45 -2.74
C GLY A 38 -21.91 10.46 -3.78
N ILE A 39 -22.65 10.27 -4.88
CA ILE A 39 -22.21 9.44 -6.02
C ILE A 39 -20.96 10.03 -6.68
N ASP A 40 -20.95 11.34 -6.94
CA ASP A 40 -19.79 12.02 -7.57
C ASP A 40 -18.53 11.93 -6.68
N GLN A 41 -18.70 12.05 -5.37
CA GLN A 41 -17.63 11.87 -4.39
C GLN A 41 -17.11 10.42 -4.40
N ALA A 42 -18.01 9.43 -4.37
CA ALA A 42 -17.62 8.02 -4.43
C ALA A 42 -16.85 7.68 -5.71
N ASN A 43 -17.32 8.18 -6.86
CA ASN A 43 -16.63 8.02 -8.14
C ASN A 43 -15.24 8.67 -8.14
N SER A 44 -15.11 9.86 -7.53
CA SER A 44 -13.83 10.55 -7.41
C SER A 44 -12.84 9.80 -6.50
N LEU A 45 -13.34 9.21 -5.40
CA LEU A 45 -12.55 8.37 -4.50
C LEU A 45 -12.08 7.08 -5.19
N LEU A 46 -12.96 6.42 -5.94
CA LEU A 46 -12.60 5.24 -6.73
C LEU A 46 -11.53 5.57 -7.76
N LYS A 47 -11.68 6.68 -8.50
CA LYS A 47 -10.67 7.13 -9.46
C LYS A 47 -9.33 7.43 -8.78
N LYS A 48 -9.35 8.10 -7.62
CA LYS A 48 -8.14 8.36 -6.83
C LYS A 48 -7.45 7.06 -6.43
N GLN A 49 -8.21 6.09 -5.90
CA GLN A 49 -7.66 4.80 -5.47
C GLN A 49 -7.04 4.05 -6.65
N SER A 50 -7.70 4.06 -7.82
CA SER A 50 -7.17 3.44 -9.04
C SER A 50 -5.83 4.06 -9.46
N LEU A 51 -5.72 5.39 -9.42
CA LEU A 51 -4.47 6.10 -9.75
C LEU A 51 -3.37 5.83 -8.72
N GLN A 52 -3.73 5.70 -7.44
CA GLN A 52 -2.77 5.33 -6.39
C GLN A 52 -2.20 3.93 -6.62
N LEU A 53 -3.05 2.95 -6.94
CA LEU A 53 -2.62 1.59 -7.27
C LEU A 53 -1.71 1.58 -8.52
N GLU A 54 -2.07 2.32 -9.57
CA GLU A 54 -1.24 2.42 -10.77
C GLU A 54 0.15 3.00 -10.45
N LEU A 55 0.21 4.01 -9.58
CA LEU A 55 1.46 4.61 -9.15
C LEU A 55 2.30 3.65 -8.30
N GLU A 56 1.68 2.92 -7.36
CA GLU A 56 2.33 1.92 -6.52
C GLU A 56 2.94 0.78 -7.35
N VAL A 57 2.18 0.25 -8.31
CA VAL A 57 2.67 -0.77 -9.25
C VAL A 57 3.80 -0.22 -10.12
N SER A 58 3.69 1.00 -10.65
CA SER A 58 4.73 1.62 -11.47
C SER A 58 6.03 1.85 -10.69
N ASN A 59 5.92 2.33 -9.45
CA ASN A 59 7.07 2.61 -8.60
C ASN A 59 7.76 1.35 -8.10
N SER A 60 7.00 0.33 -7.69
CA SER A 60 7.54 -0.96 -7.28
C SER A 60 8.30 -1.63 -8.42
N LEU A 61 7.74 -1.63 -9.64
CA LEU A 61 8.41 -2.15 -10.83
C LEU A 61 9.71 -1.40 -11.14
N LYS A 62 9.68 -0.07 -11.16
CA LYS A 62 10.90 0.75 -11.39
C LYS A 62 11.98 0.48 -10.34
N THR A 63 11.58 0.27 -9.09
CA THR A 63 12.51 -0.02 -8.00
C THR A 63 13.10 -1.43 -8.14
N ALA A 64 12.28 -2.42 -8.44
CA ALA A 64 12.75 -3.79 -8.67
C ALA A 64 13.71 -3.87 -9.85
N VAL A 65 13.39 -3.26 -10.99
CA VAL A 65 14.28 -3.22 -12.16
C VAL A 65 15.62 -2.57 -11.83
N ARG A 66 15.62 -1.47 -11.08
CA ARG A 66 16.85 -0.81 -10.64
C ARG A 66 17.69 -1.72 -9.75
N ASN A 67 17.08 -2.36 -8.76
CA ASN A 67 17.78 -3.25 -7.83
C ASN A 67 18.32 -4.49 -8.55
N GLU A 68 17.59 -5.02 -9.54
CA GLU A 68 18.08 -6.10 -10.40
C GLU A 68 19.28 -5.68 -11.24
N ASN A 69 19.24 -4.49 -11.84
CA ASN A 69 20.38 -3.98 -12.62
C ASN A 69 21.61 -3.79 -11.73
N MET A 70 21.45 -3.15 -10.57
CA MET A 70 22.55 -3.00 -9.59
C MET A 70 23.10 -4.35 -9.14
N ALA A 71 22.23 -5.34 -8.91
CA ALA A 71 22.67 -6.67 -8.49
C ALA A 71 23.39 -7.44 -9.60
N ARG A 72 23.08 -7.18 -10.87
CA ARG A 72 23.80 -7.75 -12.03
C ARG A 72 25.15 -7.10 -12.28
N GLU A 73 25.34 -5.86 -11.85
CA GLU A 73 26.64 -5.17 -11.93
C GLU A 73 27.66 -5.76 -10.94
N ILE A 74 27.18 -6.41 -9.88
CA ILE A 74 28.04 -7.22 -9.01
C ILE A 74 28.38 -8.50 -9.76
N ASP A 75 29.61 -8.57 -10.27
CA ASP A 75 30.17 -9.76 -10.92
C ASP A 75 30.04 -11.00 -10.02
N ASP A 76 29.62 -12.14 -10.56
CA ASP A 76 29.57 -13.41 -9.83
C ASP A 76 30.96 -13.81 -9.29
N THR A 77 32.03 -13.36 -9.94
CA THR A 77 33.42 -13.57 -9.48
C THR A 77 33.85 -12.60 -8.39
N PHE A 78 33.05 -11.58 -8.08
CA PHE A 78 33.37 -10.59 -7.05
C PHE A 78 33.63 -11.29 -5.71
N SER A 79 32.74 -12.17 -5.26
CA SER A 79 32.92 -12.88 -3.98
C SER A 79 34.19 -13.72 -3.93
N GLU A 80 34.58 -14.38 -5.03
CA GLU A 80 35.81 -15.18 -5.08
C GLU A 80 37.06 -14.28 -5.02
N ASN A 81 37.11 -13.24 -5.84
CA ASN A 81 38.22 -12.28 -5.86
C ASN A 81 38.35 -11.54 -4.52
N PHE A 82 37.22 -11.19 -3.89
CA PHE A 82 37.18 -10.49 -2.61
C PHE A 82 37.61 -11.38 -1.43
N ASN A 83 37.26 -12.67 -1.46
CA ASN A 83 37.76 -13.66 -0.51
C ASN A 83 39.27 -13.89 -0.64
N GLN A 84 39.80 -13.89 -1.86
CA GLN A 84 41.25 -13.95 -2.07
C GLN A 84 41.94 -12.70 -1.54
N LEU A 85 41.34 -11.53 -1.71
CA LEU A 85 41.87 -10.26 -1.25
C LEU A 85 42.00 -10.21 0.28
N ILE A 86 40.96 -10.60 1.03
CA ILE A 86 41.02 -10.61 2.50
C ILE A 86 42.01 -11.65 3.03
N ASN A 87 42.11 -12.81 2.39
CA ASN A 87 43.11 -13.82 2.75
C ASN A 87 44.54 -13.32 2.50
N GLY A 88 44.76 -12.64 1.37
CA GLY A 88 46.02 -11.98 1.05
C GLY A 88 46.36 -10.87 2.06
N LEU A 89 45.37 -10.08 2.47
CA LEU A 89 45.53 -9.04 3.49
C LEU A 89 46.00 -9.60 4.82
N ILE A 90 45.31 -10.64 5.32
CA ILE A 90 45.63 -11.30 6.59
C ILE A 90 47.03 -11.92 6.53
N LYS A 91 47.38 -12.56 5.40
CA LYS A 91 48.72 -13.13 5.19
C LYS A 91 49.80 -12.06 5.25
N ASN A 92 49.64 -10.96 4.51
CA ASN A 92 50.61 -9.86 4.47
C ASN A 92 50.79 -9.19 5.84
N PHE A 93 49.71 -9.04 6.62
CA PHE A 93 49.82 -8.53 7.98
C PHE A 93 50.61 -9.50 8.89
N ARG A 94 50.33 -10.81 8.81
CA ARG A 94 51.04 -11.83 9.58
C ARG A 94 52.53 -11.91 9.23
N GLU A 95 52.85 -11.79 7.94
CA GLU A 95 54.22 -11.78 7.42
C GLU A 95 54.93 -10.43 7.66
N ARG A 96 54.24 -9.44 8.25
CA ARG A 96 54.73 -8.08 8.53
C ARG A 96 55.08 -7.29 7.26
N ASN A 97 54.42 -7.59 6.14
CA ASN A 97 54.56 -6.88 4.87
C ASN A 97 53.74 -5.57 4.85
N ILE A 98 52.73 -5.43 5.71
CA ILE A 98 51.92 -4.22 5.89
C ILE A 98 51.81 -3.85 7.36
N SER A 99 51.57 -2.57 7.65
CA SER A 99 51.36 -2.06 9.00
C SER A 99 49.97 -2.40 9.55
N LEU A 100 49.79 -2.28 10.88
CA LEU A 100 48.49 -2.46 11.51
C LEU A 100 47.47 -1.41 11.03
N ILE A 101 47.91 -0.17 10.77
CA ILE A 101 47.02 0.91 10.32
C ILE A 101 46.49 0.59 8.92
N GLU A 102 47.38 0.23 7.98
CA GLU A 102 46.96 -0.19 6.62
C GLU A 102 46.04 -1.40 6.66
N PHE A 103 46.30 -2.37 7.53
CA PHE A 103 45.43 -3.51 7.73
C PHE A 103 44.03 -3.09 8.19
N LEU A 104 43.92 -2.19 9.17
CA LEU A 104 42.63 -1.72 9.70
C LEU A 104 41.83 -0.96 8.64
N ASP A 105 42.47 -0.09 7.87
CA ASP A 105 41.80 0.67 6.82
C ASP A 105 41.24 -0.25 5.73
N LEU A 106 42.05 -1.22 5.28
CA LEU A 106 41.63 -2.19 4.26
C LEU A 106 40.56 -3.15 4.79
N TYR A 107 40.65 -3.56 6.05
CA TYR A 107 39.63 -4.38 6.70
C TYR A 107 38.30 -3.65 6.86
N GLU A 108 38.34 -2.35 7.21
CA GLU A 108 37.13 -1.53 7.32
C GLU A 108 36.43 -1.40 5.97
N SER A 109 37.19 -1.12 4.90
CA SER A 109 36.66 -1.08 3.53
C SER A 109 36.04 -2.43 3.10
N TYR A 110 36.68 -3.55 3.46
CA TYR A 110 36.13 -4.89 3.23
C TYR A 110 34.78 -5.09 3.94
N LYS A 111 34.71 -4.72 5.22
CA LYS A 111 33.50 -4.84 6.03
C LYS A 111 32.37 -3.99 5.45
N GLU A 112 32.66 -2.74 5.10
CA GLU A 112 31.69 -1.82 4.51
C GLU A 112 31.13 -2.37 3.18
N THR A 113 32.00 -2.83 2.29
CA THR A 113 31.60 -3.43 1.01
C THR A 113 30.71 -4.66 1.22
N THR A 114 31.07 -5.52 2.16
CA THR A 114 30.26 -6.71 2.50
C THR A 114 28.86 -6.33 2.98
N LEU A 115 28.76 -5.30 3.83
CA LEU A 115 27.48 -4.78 4.30
C LEU A 115 26.65 -4.19 3.15
N GLN A 116 27.26 -3.44 2.24
CA GLN A 116 26.58 -2.87 1.07
C GLN A 116 26.00 -3.96 0.17
N ILE A 117 26.74 -5.04 -0.07
CA ILE A 117 26.26 -6.18 -0.88
C ILE A 117 25.08 -6.87 -0.21
N ASN A 118 25.19 -7.17 1.09
CA ASN A 118 24.10 -7.78 1.85
C ASN A 118 22.85 -6.90 1.82
N GLN A 119 23.03 -5.57 1.97
CA GLN A 119 21.95 -4.61 1.89
C GLN A 119 21.30 -4.60 0.50
N LEU A 120 22.08 -4.68 -0.58
CA LEU A 120 21.54 -4.75 -1.93
C LEU A 120 20.74 -6.04 -2.17
N GLN A 121 21.24 -7.18 -1.70
CA GLN A 121 20.51 -8.45 -1.80
C GLN A 121 19.18 -8.39 -1.04
N TYR A 122 19.20 -7.84 0.18
CA TYR A 122 17.98 -7.58 0.94
C TYR A 122 17.01 -6.69 0.16
N GLN A 123 17.47 -5.54 -0.34
CA GLN A 123 16.64 -4.62 -1.12
C GLN A 123 16.09 -5.24 -2.39
N ARG A 124 16.84 -6.12 -3.05
CA ARG A 124 16.39 -6.85 -4.24
C ARG A 124 15.24 -7.78 -3.90
N LEU A 125 15.37 -8.56 -2.82
CA LEU A 125 14.30 -9.46 -2.35
C LEU A 125 13.08 -8.67 -1.88
N SER A 126 13.26 -7.63 -1.07
CA SER A 126 12.14 -6.78 -0.62
C SER A 126 11.41 -6.12 -1.79
N ALA A 127 12.11 -5.68 -2.84
CA ALA A 127 11.46 -5.10 -4.03
C ALA A 127 10.63 -6.13 -4.82
N ARG A 128 11.05 -7.41 -4.83
CA ARG A 128 10.26 -8.50 -5.42
C ARG A 128 9.00 -8.78 -4.59
N GLU A 129 9.12 -8.83 -3.27
CA GLU A 129 7.97 -8.98 -2.37
C GLU A 129 7.00 -7.81 -2.47
N GLU A 130 7.51 -6.59 -2.63
CA GLU A 130 6.67 -5.40 -2.83
C GLU A 130 5.82 -5.53 -4.10
N ILE A 131 6.39 -6.04 -5.20
CA ILE A 131 5.61 -6.33 -6.42
C ILE A 131 4.52 -7.35 -6.13
N ASN A 132 4.82 -8.42 -5.40
CA ASN A 132 3.81 -9.41 -5.04
C ASN A 132 2.67 -8.79 -4.22
N PHE A 133 3.02 -7.92 -3.26
CA PHE A 133 2.08 -7.22 -2.40
C PHE A 133 1.16 -6.28 -3.19
N VAL A 134 1.72 -5.36 -3.99
CA VAL A 134 0.91 -4.36 -4.73
C VAL A 134 0.08 -4.98 -5.86
N THR A 135 0.53 -6.11 -6.42
CA THR A 135 -0.25 -6.85 -7.45
C THR A 135 -1.23 -7.84 -6.84
N GLY A 136 -1.11 -8.16 -5.55
CA GLY A 136 -1.90 -9.20 -4.89
C GLY A 136 -1.65 -10.60 -5.46
N SER A 137 -0.49 -10.84 -6.07
CA SER A 137 -0.18 -12.08 -6.78
C SER A 137 1.24 -12.54 -6.50
N ASN A 138 1.48 -13.86 -6.49
CA ASN A 138 2.80 -14.42 -6.24
C ASN A 138 3.57 -14.60 -7.56
N ILE A 139 4.20 -13.52 -8.02
CA ILE A 139 5.00 -13.49 -9.26
C ILE A 139 6.42 -14.02 -8.97
N PHE A 140 6.99 -13.62 -7.84
CA PHE A 140 8.32 -14.05 -7.39
C PHE A 140 8.19 -15.01 -6.21
N LYS A 141 8.83 -16.18 -6.32
CA LYS A 141 8.85 -17.24 -5.29
C LYS A 141 10.11 -17.20 -4.44
#